data_AF-A0A449D9B1-F1
#
_entry.id   AF-A0A449D9B1-F1
#
_cell.length_a   1.000
_cell.length_b   1.000
_cell.length_c   1.000
_cell.angle_alpha   90.00
_cell.angle_beta   90.00
_cell.angle_gamma   90.00
#
_symmetry.space_group_name_H-M   'P 1'
#
loop_
_entity.id
_entity.type
_entity.pdbx_description
1 polymer ?
#
loop_
_entity_poly.entity_id
_entity_poly.type
_entity_poly.pdbx_seq_one_letter_code
_entity_poly.pdbx_strand_id
1 'polypeptide(L)'
;MRRLTRLWTRLRLLTKINLLLGTALGLAFAYIATTVYFGAASQVRYDSNDFPGAQKAATVFLALSPLERHIGYYNRGTAKAAVGDFEPAQEDLETALDLTPPRDECAVRINLSFVYEKLADQVAGQDEKKSGELYDQALATLADAPEECRPDQSETQQKSDEASERVQEKKDGGQSQDSGSGDDSQGSQGDDEQNGDDQQNTDDQQGSGDQNQDDQGSEEQKDDSGEMTEEEKKREELRQRGEDSNREQQQGPGGNGGRTTPDKPW
;
A
#
# COMPACT_ATOMS: atom_id res chain seq x y z
N MET A 1 29.52 47.65 50.91
CA MET A 1 29.90 47.63 49.47
C MET A 1 30.27 46.23 48.93
N ARG A 2 31.19 45.45 49.56
CA ARG A 2 31.61 44.11 49.05
C ARG A 2 30.52 43.04 48.91
N ARG A 3 29.40 43.12 49.65
CA ARG A 3 28.27 42.16 49.54
C ARG A 3 27.37 42.45 48.32
N LEU A 4 27.16 43.73 48.01
CA LEU A 4 26.31 44.17 46.87
C LEU A 4 26.98 43.87 45.52
N THR A 5 28.30 44.06 45.41
CA THR A 5 29.04 43.72 44.18
C THR A 5 29.04 42.21 43.91
N ARG A 6 29.17 41.38 44.96
CA ARG A 6 29.07 39.91 44.86
C ARG A 6 27.69 39.43 44.43
N LEU A 7 26.62 40.06 44.92
CA LEU A 7 25.25 39.78 44.50
C LEU A 7 25.04 40.13 43.02
N TRP A 8 25.55 41.28 42.59
CA TRP A 8 25.43 41.73 41.20
C TRP A 8 26.22 40.87 40.21
N THR A 9 27.42 40.40 40.58
CA THR A 9 28.18 39.43 39.77
C THR A 9 27.49 38.07 39.71
N ARG A 10 26.85 37.60 40.79
CA ARG A 10 26.08 36.35 40.79
C ARG A 10 24.83 36.46 39.92
N LEU A 11 24.11 37.57 40.00
CA LEU A 11 22.93 37.82 39.16
C LEU A 11 23.31 37.84 37.67
N ARG A 12 24.40 38.52 37.30
CA ARG A 12 24.93 38.54 35.92
C ARG A 12 25.40 37.17 35.43
N LEU A 13 25.94 36.33 36.31
CA LEU A 13 26.33 34.97 35.96
C LEU A 13 25.09 34.11 35.70
N LEU A 14 24.07 34.20 36.58
CA LEU A 14 22.81 33.48 36.43
C LEU A 14 22.06 33.92 35.17
N THR A 15 22.02 35.20 34.83
CA THR A 15 21.38 35.66 33.58
C THR A 15 22.11 35.16 32.35
N LYS A 16 23.46 35.10 32.36
CA LYS A 16 24.23 34.50 31.26
C LYS A 16 23.98 33.00 31.13
N ILE A 17 23.94 32.27 32.24
CA ILE A 17 23.62 30.83 32.24
C ILE A 17 22.20 30.62 31.70
N ASN A 18 21.21 31.37 32.17
CA ASN A 18 19.84 31.28 31.70
C ASN A 18 19.72 31.64 30.21
N LEU A 19 20.48 32.64 29.74
CA LEU A 19 20.52 32.99 28.31
C LEU A 19 21.09 31.83 27.49
N LEU A 20 22.22 31.24 27.92
CA LEU A 20 22.83 30.10 27.23
C LEU A 20 21.89 28.89 27.21
N LEU A 21 21.28 28.56 28.35
CA LEU A 21 20.28 27.50 28.44
C LEU A 21 19.08 27.78 27.54
N GLY A 22 18.55 29.00 27.55
CA GLY A 22 17.45 29.41 26.68
C GLY A 22 17.80 29.29 25.19
N THR A 23 19.00 29.70 24.79
CA THR A 23 19.46 29.54 23.40
C THR A 23 19.63 28.08 23.01
N ALA A 24 20.18 27.24 23.90
CA ALA A 24 20.33 25.82 23.63
C ALA A 24 18.97 25.11 23.50
N LEU A 25 18.02 25.44 24.37
CA LEU A 25 16.65 24.92 24.29
C LEU A 25 15.93 25.40 23.02
N GLY A 26 16.12 26.67 22.63
CA GLY A 26 15.56 27.21 21.38
C GLY A 26 16.10 26.51 20.14
N LEU A 27 17.41 26.22 20.09
CA LEU A 27 18.03 25.46 19.00
C LEU A 27 17.55 24.01 18.98
N ALA A 28 17.43 23.37 20.14
CA ALA A 28 16.89 22.01 20.23
C ALA A 28 15.43 21.96 19.77
N PHE A 29 14.61 22.93 20.17
CA PHE A 29 13.23 23.04 19.69
C PHE A 29 13.16 23.24 18.18
N ALA A 30 13.95 24.15 17.62
CA ALA A 30 13.99 24.38 16.17
C ALA A 30 14.43 23.13 15.40
N TYR A 31 15.42 22.39 15.92
CA TYR A 31 15.85 21.11 15.35
C TYR A 31 14.72 20.08 15.34
N ILE A 32 14.08 19.84 16.50
CA ILE A 32 12.96 18.89 16.62
C ILE A 32 11.82 19.29 15.69
N ALA A 33 11.43 20.57 15.68
CA ALA A 33 10.37 21.08 14.82
C ALA A 33 10.69 20.88 13.33
N THR A 34 11.95 21.09 12.94
CA THR A 34 12.40 20.87 11.55
C THR A 34 12.36 19.39 11.19
N THR A 35 12.81 18.50 12.08
CA THR A 35 12.74 17.05 11.87
C THR A 35 11.29 16.61 11.71
N VAL A 36 10.39 16.98 12.62
CA VAL A 36 8.96 16.63 12.56
C VAL A 36 8.31 17.18 11.28
N TYR A 37 8.66 18.39 10.86
CA TYR A 37 8.17 18.97 9.61
C TYR A 37 8.50 18.09 8.40
N PHE A 38 9.74 17.61 8.27
CA PHE A 38 10.12 16.77 7.13
C PHE A 38 9.47 15.38 7.18
N GLY A 39 9.22 14.84 8.37
CA GLY A 39 8.45 13.60 8.54
C GLY A 39 7.02 13.76 8.04
N ALA A 40 6.32 14.81 8.50
CA ALA A 40 4.96 15.11 8.06
C ALA A 40 4.89 15.49 6.57
N ALA A 41 5.85 16.27 6.08
CA ALA A 41 5.92 16.64 4.67
C ALA A 41 6.09 15.42 3.76
N SER A 42 6.78 14.37 4.21
CA SER A 42 6.89 13.12 3.46
C SER A 42 5.53 12.45 3.27
N GLN A 43 4.75 12.33 4.34
CA GLN A 43 3.42 11.69 4.30
C GLN A 43 2.43 12.51 3.47
N VAL A 44 2.32 13.82 3.73
CA VAL A 44 1.41 14.71 2.98
C VAL A 44 1.68 14.67 1.47
N ARG A 45 2.96 14.63 1.09
CA ARG A 45 3.34 14.51 -0.33
C ARG A 45 3.01 13.14 -0.89
N TYR A 46 3.22 12.08 -0.12
CA TYR A 46 2.83 10.73 -0.50
C TYR A 46 1.31 10.61 -0.75
N ASP A 47 0.50 11.16 0.15
CA ASP A 47 -0.97 11.19 0.03
C ASP A 47 -1.42 12.00 -1.19
N SER A 48 -0.68 13.06 -1.51
CA SER A 48 -0.90 13.89 -2.71
C SER A 48 -0.31 13.30 -4.00
N ASN A 49 0.19 12.06 -3.97
CA ASN A 49 0.86 11.38 -5.09
C ASN A 49 2.16 12.08 -5.60
N ASP A 50 2.74 13.00 -4.82
CA ASP A 50 4.07 13.57 -5.06
C ASP A 50 5.15 12.65 -4.47
N PHE A 51 5.31 11.45 -5.06
CA PHE A 51 6.27 10.45 -4.59
C PHE A 51 7.73 10.93 -4.61
N PRO A 52 8.22 11.65 -5.66
CA PRO A 52 9.56 12.21 -5.64
C PRO A 52 9.76 13.24 -4.53
N GLY A 53 8.75 14.05 -4.24
CA GLY A 53 8.77 14.98 -3.11
C GLY A 53 8.73 14.27 -1.76
N ALA A 54 7.93 13.21 -1.62
CA ALA A 54 7.89 12.36 -0.43
C ALA A 54 9.25 11.73 -0.15
N GLN A 55 9.87 11.11 -1.16
CA GLN A 55 11.21 10.51 -1.06
C GLN A 55 12.28 11.53 -0.62
N LYS A 56 12.24 12.76 -1.16
CA LYS A 56 13.14 13.85 -0.76
C LYS A 56 12.93 14.25 0.69
N ALA A 57 11.68 14.44 1.12
CA ALA A 57 11.34 14.80 2.50
C ALA A 57 11.77 13.70 3.48
N ALA A 58 11.50 12.42 3.17
CA ALA A 58 11.95 11.28 3.95
C ALA A 58 13.49 11.19 4.05
N THR A 59 14.20 11.50 2.96
CA THR A 59 15.67 11.53 2.95
C THR A 59 16.22 12.62 3.88
N VAL A 60 15.61 13.81 3.88
CA VAL A 60 16.00 14.87 4.82
C VAL A 60 15.65 14.47 6.25
N PHE A 61 14.48 13.85 6.48
CA PHE A 61 14.12 13.33 7.79
C PHE A 61 15.15 12.32 8.31
N LEU A 62 15.61 11.38 7.49
CA LEU A 62 16.66 10.41 7.86
C LEU A 62 18.00 11.08 8.22
N ALA A 63 18.32 12.21 7.61
CA ALA A 63 19.52 12.97 7.94
C ALA A 63 19.38 13.73 9.28
N LEU A 64 18.16 14.07 9.69
CA LEU A 64 17.85 14.84 10.89
C LEU A 64 17.38 13.98 12.08
N SER A 65 16.86 12.77 11.88
CA SER A 65 16.32 11.93 12.96
C SER A 65 17.27 10.78 13.26
N PRO A 66 18.05 10.83 14.36
CA PRO A 66 18.90 9.70 14.75
C PRO A 66 18.13 8.60 15.49
N LEU A 67 16.97 8.92 16.10
CA LEU A 67 16.24 8.01 16.99
C LEU A 67 15.10 7.29 16.27
N GLU A 68 14.34 8.00 15.43
CA GLU A 68 13.13 7.45 14.77
C GLU A 68 13.41 7.13 13.31
N ARG A 69 14.57 6.55 13.02
CA ARG A 69 15.04 6.30 11.65
C ARG A 69 14.09 5.40 10.87
N HIS A 70 13.42 4.46 11.54
CA HIS A 70 12.43 3.56 10.92
C HIS A 70 11.33 4.32 10.18
N ILE A 71 10.85 5.46 10.69
CA ILE A 71 9.83 6.30 10.04
C ILE A 71 10.35 6.82 8.69
N GLY A 72 11.60 7.28 8.65
CA GLY A 72 12.21 7.82 7.45
C GLY A 72 12.45 6.74 6.39
N TYR A 73 12.91 5.56 6.81
CA TYR A 73 13.09 4.40 5.94
C TYR A 73 11.75 3.90 5.39
N TYR A 74 10.75 3.72 6.26
CA TYR A 74 9.39 3.35 5.88
C TYR A 74 8.83 4.31 4.82
N ASN A 75 8.83 5.61 5.11
CA ASN A 75 8.29 6.62 4.18
C ASN A 75 9.03 6.64 2.84
N ARG A 76 10.36 6.48 2.85
CA ARG A 76 11.17 6.51 1.63
C ARG A 76 10.97 5.25 0.78
N GLY A 77 10.95 4.08 1.41
CA GLY A 77 10.71 2.80 0.74
C GLY A 77 9.30 2.73 0.15
N THR A 78 8.31 3.16 0.92
CA THR A 78 6.91 3.35 0.52
C THR A 78 6.78 4.26 -0.72
N ALA A 79 7.47 5.41 -0.73
CA ALA A 79 7.47 6.32 -1.87
C ALA A 79 8.18 5.74 -3.10
N LYS A 80 9.27 4.97 -2.92
CA LYS A 80 9.98 4.27 -4.00
C LYS A 80 9.11 3.16 -4.61
N ALA A 81 8.46 2.34 -3.77
CA ALA A 81 7.55 1.29 -4.22
C ALA A 81 6.41 1.87 -5.08
N ALA A 82 5.86 3.01 -4.68
CA ALA A 82 4.82 3.70 -5.43
C ALA A 82 5.27 4.19 -6.82
N VAL A 83 6.56 4.30 -7.12
CA VAL A 83 7.04 4.63 -8.49
C VAL A 83 7.60 3.41 -9.23
N GLY A 84 7.45 2.20 -8.66
CA GLY A 84 7.93 0.96 -9.25
C GLY A 84 9.42 0.67 -8.97
N ASP A 85 10.08 1.48 -8.14
CA ASP A 85 11.47 1.29 -7.74
C ASP A 85 11.54 0.24 -6.60
N PHE A 86 11.18 -1.02 -6.90
CA PHE A 86 10.96 -2.05 -5.89
C PHE A 86 12.24 -2.54 -5.20
N GLU A 87 13.35 -2.74 -5.92
CA GLU A 87 14.63 -3.14 -5.31
C GLU A 87 15.11 -2.14 -4.24
N PRO A 88 15.23 -0.82 -4.52
CA PRO A 88 15.63 0.13 -3.50
C PRO A 88 14.52 0.40 -2.48
N ALA A 89 13.26 0.03 -2.75
CA ALA A 89 12.18 0.06 -1.76
C ALA A 89 12.31 -1.08 -0.76
N GLN A 90 12.69 -2.29 -1.21
CA GLN A 90 12.95 -3.45 -0.38
C GLN A 90 14.01 -3.11 0.67
N GLU A 91 15.17 -2.60 0.24
CA GLU A 91 16.26 -2.23 1.16
C GLU A 91 15.81 -1.26 2.27
N ASP A 92 15.00 -0.26 1.89
CA ASP A 92 14.47 0.72 2.83
C ASP A 92 13.44 0.09 3.78
N LEU A 93 12.53 -0.74 3.29
CA LEU A 93 11.48 -1.34 4.10
C LEU A 93 12.00 -2.46 5.02
N GLU A 94 12.98 -3.23 4.59
CA GLU A 94 13.72 -4.17 5.46
C GLU A 94 14.43 -3.41 6.59
N THR A 95 15.16 -2.34 6.24
CA THR A 95 15.81 -1.49 7.26
C THR A 95 14.79 -0.83 8.19
N ALA A 96 13.62 -0.46 7.67
CA ALA A 96 12.54 0.04 8.50
C ALA A 96 12.08 -1.04 9.49
N LEU A 97 11.80 -2.26 9.02
CA LEU A 97 11.32 -3.37 9.83
C LEU A 97 12.31 -3.70 10.96
N ASP A 98 13.60 -3.78 10.66
CA ASP A 98 14.67 -4.05 11.63
C ASP A 98 14.74 -3.01 12.77
N LEU A 99 14.31 -1.78 12.50
CA LEU A 99 14.39 -0.65 13.44
C LEU A 99 13.03 -0.32 14.08
N THR A 100 11.95 -0.93 13.61
CA THR A 100 10.58 -0.60 14.00
C THR A 100 10.23 -1.32 15.30
N PRO A 101 9.65 -0.63 16.30
CA PRO A 101 9.07 -1.30 17.46
C PRO A 101 7.89 -2.19 17.04
N PRO A 102 7.65 -3.36 17.67
CA PRO A 102 6.61 -4.32 17.24
C PRO A 102 5.23 -3.71 16.94
N ARG A 103 4.79 -2.74 17.75
CA ARG A 103 3.50 -2.04 17.59
C ARG A 103 3.34 -1.27 16.27
N ASP A 104 4.45 -0.92 15.62
CA ASP A 104 4.50 -0.06 14.43
C ASP A 104 4.86 -0.91 13.16
N GLU A 105 5.07 -2.22 13.30
CA GLU A 105 5.54 -3.10 12.21
C GLU A 105 4.47 -3.38 11.13
N CYS A 106 3.19 -3.23 11.45
CA CYS A 106 2.08 -3.71 10.61
C CYS A 106 2.09 -3.08 9.22
N ALA A 107 2.21 -1.75 9.17
CA ALA A 107 2.28 -1.02 7.92
C ALA A 107 3.59 -1.32 7.15
N VAL A 108 4.70 -1.54 7.87
CA VAL A 108 5.98 -1.89 7.25
C VAL A 108 5.90 -3.26 6.57
N ARG A 109 5.31 -4.24 7.25
CA ARG A 109 5.16 -5.63 6.75
C ARG A 109 4.24 -5.72 5.55
N ILE A 110 3.11 -5.01 5.56
CA ILE A 110 2.20 -4.95 4.40
C ILE A 110 2.92 -4.36 3.19
N ASN A 111 3.63 -3.24 3.37
CA ASN A 111 4.35 -2.58 2.28
C ASN A 111 5.51 -3.44 1.76
N LEU A 112 6.24 -4.10 2.67
CA LEU A 112 7.36 -4.97 2.32
C LEU A 112 6.86 -6.23 1.59
N SER A 113 5.78 -6.85 2.05
CA SER A 113 5.15 -7.98 1.36
C SER A 113 4.74 -7.62 -0.07
N PHE A 114 4.16 -6.44 -0.27
CA PHE A 114 3.85 -5.97 -1.62
C PHE A 114 5.09 -5.78 -2.49
N VAL A 115 6.17 -5.24 -1.91
CA VAL A 115 7.43 -5.08 -2.66
C VAL A 115 8.00 -6.44 -3.07
N TYR A 116 7.98 -7.44 -2.17
CA TYR A 116 8.36 -8.81 -2.51
C TYR A 116 7.46 -9.42 -3.60
N GLU A 117 6.14 -9.23 -3.50
CA GLU A 117 5.17 -9.64 -4.53
C GLU A 117 5.55 -9.05 -5.90
N LYS A 118 5.81 -7.74 -5.97
CA LYS A 118 6.14 -7.07 -7.23
C LYS A 118 7.51 -7.47 -7.78
N LEU A 119 8.49 -7.73 -6.91
CA LEU A 119 9.78 -8.28 -7.32
C LEU A 119 9.64 -9.70 -7.85
N ALA A 120 8.79 -10.52 -7.23
CA ALA A 120 8.48 -11.86 -7.71
C ALA A 120 7.84 -11.81 -9.10
N ASP A 121 6.86 -10.92 -9.30
CA ASP A 121 6.20 -10.69 -10.58
C ASP A 121 7.20 -10.27 -11.68
N GLN A 122 8.21 -9.45 -11.35
CA GLN A 122 9.22 -8.99 -12.30
C GLN A 122 10.14 -10.12 -12.80
N VAL A 123 10.41 -11.12 -11.96
CA VAL A 123 11.34 -12.21 -12.29
C VAL A 123 10.63 -13.53 -12.63
N ALA A 124 9.30 -13.61 -12.52
CA ALA A 124 8.51 -14.83 -12.75
C ALA A 124 8.81 -15.51 -14.09
N GLY A 125 8.94 -14.75 -15.18
CA GLY A 125 9.26 -15.29 -16.51
C GLY A 125 10.76 -15.48 -16.81
N GLN A 126 11.65 -15.14 -15.87
CA GLN A 126 13.11 -15.19 -16.04
C GLN A 126 13.78 -16.21 -15.13
N ASP A 127 13.33 -16.28 -13.88
CA ASP A 127 13.83 -17.16 -12.84
C ASP A 127 12.66 -17.53 -11.92
N GLU A 128 11.91 -18.57 -12.32
CA GLU A 128 10.75 -19.08 -11.60
C GLU A 128 11.09 -19.46 -10.16
N LYS A 129 12.29 -20.01 -9.94
CA LYS A 129 12.76 -20.37 -8.61
C LYS A 129 12.91 -19.13 -7.73
N LYS A 130 13.61 -18.11 -8.22
CA LYS A 130 13.76 -16.83 -7.50
C LYS A 130 12.40 -16.15 -7.29
N SER A 131 11.51 -16.22 -8.26
CA SER A 131 10.14 -15.69 -8.13
C SER A 131 9.38 -16.39 -6.99
N GLY A 132 9.43 -17.72 -6.94
CA GLY A 132 8.86 -18.51 -5.84
C GLY A 132 9.45 -18.14 -4.48
N GLU A 133 10.78 -17.99 -4.38
CA GLU A 133 11.46 -17.56 -3.15
C GLU A 133 10.99 -16.16 -2.69
N LEU A 134 10.72 -15.24 -3.61
CA LEU A 134 10.20 -13.90 -3.30
C LEU A 134 8.73 -13.93 -2.86
N TYR A 135 7.87 -14.74 -3.49
CA TYR A 135 6.50 -14.95 -3.00
C TYR A 135 6.49 -15.58 -1.60
N ASP A 136 7.40 -16.52 -1.33
CA ASP A 136 7.58 -17.09 0.01
C ASP A 136 7.97 -16.02 1.04
N GLN A 137 8.87 -15.11 0.68
CA GLN A 137 9.25 -13.98 1.54
C GLN A 137 8.09 -13.01 1.79
N ALA A 138 7.26 -12.74 0.78
CA ALA A 138 6.05 -11.93 0.94
C ALA A 138 5.10 -12.55 1.98
N LEU A 139 4.75 -13.83 1.81
CA LEU A 139 3.88 -14.56 2.74
C LEU A 139 4.47 -14.65 4.14
N ALA A 140 5.77 -14.96 4.25
CA ALA A 140 6.46 -15.02 5.54
C ALA A 140 6.43 -13.67 6.26
N THR A 141 6.60 -12.57 5.54
CA THR A 141 6.57 -11.21 6.11
C THR A 141 5.23 -10.89 6.77
N LEU A 142 4.11 -11.32 6.15
CA LEU A 142 2.75 -11.16 6.69
C LEU A 142 2.46 -12.17 7.82
N ALA A 143 2.94 -13.41 7.69
CA ALA A 143 2.76 -14.46 8.69
C ALA A 143 3.49 -14.15 10.02
N ASP A 144 4.68 -13.55 9.93
CA ASP A 144 5.52 -13.16 11.07
C ASP A 144 5.07 -11.87 11.76
N ALA A 145 3.94 -11.28 11.35
CA ALA A 145 3.41 -10.08 11.98
C ALA A 145 3.04 -10.33 13.46
N PRO A 146 3.40 -9.41 14.38
CA PRO A 146 3.09 -9.55 15.80
C PRO A 146 1.57 -9.48 16.05
N GLU A 147 1.10 -9.99 17.20
CA GLU A 147 -0.34 -10.01 17.55
C GLU A 147 -0.96 -8.61 17.52
N GLU A 148 -0.19 -7.57 17.85
CA GLU A 148 -0.61 -6.16 17.76
C GLU A 148 -1.00 -5.73 16.34
N CYS A 149 -0.55 -6.44 15.31
CA CYS A 149 -0.94 -6.23 13.92
C CYS A 149 -2.19 -6.98 13.50
N ARG A 150 -2.71 -7.86 14.37
CA ARG A 150 -3.93 -8.65 14.14
C ARG A 150 -5.06 -8.33 15.12
N PRO A 151 -5.46 -7.05 15.31
CA PRO A 151 -6.70 -6.78 16.04
C PRO A 151 -7.87 -7.26 15.19
N ASP A 152 -8.71 -8.12 15.76
CA ASP A 152 -9.90 -8.70 15.10
C ASP A 152 -10.75 -7.60 14.44
N GLN A 153 -11.18 -7.85 13.19
CA GLN A 153 -12.02 -6.96 12.38
C GLN A 153 -11.42 -5.57 12.09
N SER A 154 -10.09 -5.42 12.18
CA SER A 154 -9.43 -4.19 11.72
C SER A 154 -9.23 -4.17 10.20
N GLU A 155 -9.29 -2.98 9.62
CA GLU A 155 -8.94 -2.74 8.20
C GLU A 155 -7.53 -3.24 7.88
N THR A 156 -6.59 -3.11 8.82
CA THR A 156 -5.21 -3.57 8.67
C THR A 156 -5.13 -5.10 8.55
N GLN A 157 -5.90 -5.83 9.37
CA GLN A 157 -5.97 -7.29 9.28
C GLN A 157 -6.55 -7.73 7.93
N GLN A 158 -7.64 -7.09 7.49
CA GLN A 158 -8.25 -7.38 6.19
C GLN A 158 -7.26 -7.18 5.04
N LYS A 159 -6.55 -6.04 5.00
CA LYS A 159 -5.51 -5.78 3.98
C LYS A 159 -4.38 -6.82 4.00
N SER A 160 -3.99 -7.27 5.19
CA SER A 160 -2.97 -8.32 5.33
C SER A 160 -3.46 -9.68 4.81
N ASP A 161 -4.70 -10.04 5.10
CA ASP A 161 -5.29 -11.30 4.65
C ASP A 161 -5.51 -11.30 3.13
N GLU A 162 -6.07 -10.23 2.58
CA GLU A 162 -6.21 -10.03 1.12
C GLU A 162 -4.86 -10.06 0.40
N ALA A 163 -3.82 -9.47 0.99
CA ALA A 163 -2.47 -9.55 0.45
C ALA A 163 -1.92 -10.98 0.49
N SER A 164 -2.14 -11.71 1.57
CA SER A 164 -1.70 -13.11 1.69
C SER A 164 -2.38 -14.00 0.66
N GLU A 165 -3.70 -13.88 0.50
CA GLU A 165 -4.48 -14.64 -0.48
C GLU A 165 -4.03 -14.34 -1.91
N ARG A 166 -3.88 -13.06 -2.27
CA ARG A 166 -3.43 -12.66 -3.61
C ARG A 166 -2.02 -13.18 -3.93
N VAL A 167 -1.10 -13.09 -2.97
CA VAL A 167 0.28 -13.59 -3.14
C VAL A 167 0.27 -15.11 -3.31
N GLN A 168 -0.53 -15.82 -2.52
CA GLN A 168 -0.66 -17.28 -2.62
C GLN A 168 -1.24 -17.71 -3.98
N GLU A 169 -2.28 -17.04 -4.47
CA GLU A 169 -2.87 -17.32 -5.79
C GLU A 169 -1.83 -17.13 -6.91
N LYS A 170 -1.06 -16.04 -6.88
CA LYS A 170 0.00 -15.79 -7.86
C LYS A 170 1.09 -16.86 -7.83
N LYS A 171 1.50 -17.27 -6.64
CA LYS A 171 2.50 -18.33 -6.46
C LYS A 171 2.01 -19.66 -7.04
N ASP A 172 0.77 -20.05 -6.75
CA ASP A 172 0.19 -21.32 -7.21
C ASP A 172 -0.09 -21.29 -8.72
N GLY A 173 -0.52 -20.14 -9.25
CA GLY A 173 -0.72 -19.93 -10.69
C GLY A 173 0.56 -20.03 -11.50
N GLY A 174 1.69 -19.58 -10.96
CA GLY A 174 3.02 -19.77 -11.55
C GLY A 174 3.52 -21.22 -11.47
N GLN A 175 3.19 -21.94 -10.40
CA GLN A 175 3.57 -23.36 -10.22
C GLN A 175 2.73 -24.35 -11.05
N SER A 176 1.56 -23.93 -11.53
CA SER A 176 0.65 -24.76 -12.33
C SER A 176 1.17 -25.11 -13.73
N GLN A 177 2.28 -24.50 -14.19
CA GLN A 177 2.91 -24.84 -15.47
C GLN A 177 3.99 -25.94 -15.38
N ASP A 178 4.37 -26.40 -14.18
CA ASP A 178 5.42 -27.42 -13.99
C ASP A 178 4.89 -28.78 -13.46
N SER A 179 3.61 -29.08 -13.68
CA SER A 179 3.04 -30.40 -13.34
C SER A 179 2.47 -31.11 -14.58
N GLY A 180 3.37 -31.74 -15.33
CA GLY A 180 3.10 -33.04 -15.94
C GLY A 180 2.58 -33.07 -17.38
N SER A 181 3.42 -32.72 -18.36
CA SER A 181 3.42 -33.46 -19.63
C SER A 181 4.10 -34.82 -19.40
N GLY A 182 3.33 -35.75 -18.84
CA GLY A 182 3.64 -37.17 -18.85
C GLY A 182 3.01 -37.79 -20.09
N ASP A 183 3.87 -38.21 -21.01
CA ASP A 183 3.60 -39.06 -22.16
C ASP A 183 2.65 -40.21 -21.81
N ASP A 184 1.53 -40.30 -22.52
CA ASP A 184 0.84 -41.56 -22.78
C ASP A 184 0.38 -41.57 -24.25
N SER A 185 1.35 -41.88 -25.10
CA SER A 185 1.12 -42.39 -26.44
C SER A 185 0.43 -43.75 -26.38
N GLN A 186 -0.87 -43.82 -26.67
CA GLN A 186 -1.48 -45.01 -27.26
C GLN A 186 -2.39 -44.64 -28.42
N GLY A 187 -1.96 -45.04 -29.62
CA GLY A 187 -2.70 -44.88 -30.85
C GLY A 187 -3.86 -45.86 -30.97
N SER A 188 -4.86 -45.46 -31.75
CA SER A 188 -5.64 -46.38 -32.57
C SER A 188 -6.05 -45.67 -33.85
N GLN A 189 -5.69 -46.28 -34.97
CA GLN A 189 -6.11 -45.94 -36.32
C GLN A 189 -7.57 -46.34 -36.57
N GLY A 190 -8.13 -45.77 -37.65
CA GLY A 190 -9.33 -46.22 -38.37
C GLY A 190 -10.45 -45.18 -38.36
N ASP A 191 -11.14 -44.82 -39.42
CA ASP A 191 -11.01 -44.94 -40.88
C ASP A 191 -12.13 -44.02 -41.44
N ASP A 192 -11.89 -43.50 -42.64
CA ASP A 192 -12.80 -42.94 -43.66
C ASP A 192 -14.31 -42.71 -43.37
N GLU A 193 -14.85 -41.55 -43.78
CA GLU A 193 -15.71 -41.46 -44.99
C GLU A 193 -16.18 -40.02 -45.31
N GLN A 194 -16.60 -39.86 -46.56
CA GLN A 194 -16.64 -38.67 -47.43
C GLN A 194 -17.96 -37.85 -47.43
N ASN A 195 -17.86 -36.72 -48.17
CA ASN A 195 -18.90 -35.92 -48.86
C ASN A 195 -19.66 -34.88 -48.02
N GLY A 196 -19.94 -33.66 -48.51
CA GLY A 196 -19.82 -33.08 -49.85
C GLY A 196 -20.33 -31.63 -49.82
N ASP A 197 -20.06 -30.91 -50.91
CA ASP A 197 -20.28 -29.49 -51.20
C ASP A 197 -21.65 -28.88 -50.78
N ASP A 198 -21.71 -27.59 -50.46
CA ASP A 198 -21.99 -26.52 -51.44
C ASP A 198 -22.26 -25.14 -50.81
N GLN A 199 -22.04 -24.12 -51.63
CA GLN A 199 -22.00 -22.70 -51.32
C GLN A 199 -23.30 -21.97 -51.74
N GLN A 200 -23.56 -20.82 -51.09
CA GLN A 200 -24.31 -19.62 -51.55
C GLN A 200 -25.82 -19.42 -51.23
N ASN A 201 -26.04 -18.24 -50.59
CA ASN A 201 -27.11 -17.23 -50.75
C ASN A 201 -28.58 -17.66 -50.48
N THR A 202 -29.45 -16.88 -49.84
CA THR A 202 -29.76 -15.44 -49.97
C THR A 202 -30.70 -14.99 -48.82
N ASP A 203 -30.71 -13.67 -48.59
CA ASP A 203 -31.65 -12.77 -47.89
C ASP A 203 -33.03 -13.29 -47.41
N ASP A 204 -33.47 -12.86 -46.22
CA ASP A 204 -34.53 -11.83 -46.12
C ASP A 204 -34.78 -11.32 -44.68
N GLN A 205 -35.01 -10.00 -44.62
CA GLN A 205 -35.37 -9.21 -43.43
C GLN A 205 -36.84 -9.40 -43.02
N GLN A 206 -37.12 -9.35 -41.71
CA GLN A 206 -38.00 -8.37 -41.03
C GLN A 206 -38.54 -8.93 -39.71
N GLY A 207 -38.52 -8.11 -38.66
CA GLY A 207 -39.38 -8.35 -37.49
C GLY A 207 -38.88 -7.73 -36.19
N SER A 208 -39.30 -6.49 -35.94
CA SER A 208 -39.17 -5.71 -34.71
C SER A 208 -39.59 -6.45 -33.43
N GLY A 209 -38.98 -6.10 -32.29
CA GLY A 209 -39.50 -6.54 -30.98
C GLY A 209 -38.59 -6.25 -29.79
N ASP A 210 -38.73 -5.03 -29.27
CA ASP A 210 -38.47 -4.56 -27.91
C ASP A 210 -38.43 -5.63 -26.78
N GLN A 211 -37.43 -5.54 -25.89
CA GLN A 211 -37.56 -5.40 -24.40
C GLN A 211 -36.44 -6.11 -23.61
N ASN A 212 -35.69 -5.27 -22.89
CA ASN A 212 -34.89 -5.62 -21.71
C ASN A 212 -35.72 -6.38 -20.68
N GLN A 213 -35.15 -7.42 -20.09
CA GLN A 213 -35.51 -7.89 -18.76
C GLN A 213 -34.24 -8.11 -17.95
N ASP A 214 -33.99 -7.15 -17.07
CA ASP A 214 -33.09 -7.25 -15.92
C ASP A 214 -33.69 -8.23 -14.91
N ASP A 215 -32.95 -9.26 -14.54
CA ASP A 215 -33.30 -10.23 -13.50
C ASP A 215 -32.84 -9.68 -12.14
N GLN A 216 -33.79 -9.24 -11.32
CA GLN A 216 -33.57 -8.82 -9.94
C GLN A 216 -33.75 -10.02 -8.99
N GLY A 217 -32.65 -10.54 -8.46
CA GLY A 217 -32.62 -11.41 -7.30
C GLY A 217 -32.53 -10.59 -6.03
N SER A 218 -33.63 -10.54 -5.27
CA SER A 218 -33.85 -9.76 -4.05
C SER A 218 -33.04 -10.23 -2.84
N GLU A 219 -32.30 -9.31 -2.21
CA GLU A 219 -31.69 -9.44 -0.88
C GLU A 219 -32.74 -9.25 0.22
N GLU A 220 -32.76 -10.14 1.22
CA GLU A 220 -33.57 -10.02 2.43
C GLU A 220 -32.97 -8.97 3.38
N GLN A 221 -33.59 -7.78 3.43
CA GLN A 221 -33.37 -6.80 4.49
C GLN A 221 -34.02 -7.27 5.79
N LYS A 222 -33.22 -7.39 6.86
CA LYS A 222 -33.72 -7.41 8.24
C LYS A 222 -33.71 -5.99 8.79
N ASP A 223 -34.91 -5.48 9.02
CA ASP A 223 -35.19 -4.23 9.73
C ASP A 223 -34.73 -4.32 11.20
N ASP A 224 -33.79 -3.47 11.61
CA ASP A 224 -33.67 -3.02 12.99
C ASP A 224 -33.70 -1.49 13.01
N SER A 225 -34.81 -0.95 13.51
CA SER A 225 -35.15 0.48 13.45
C SER A 225 -34.65 1.19 14.70
N GLY A 226 -33.37 1.56 14.70
CA GLY A 226 -32.84 2.65 15.51
C GLY A 226 -32.89 3.95 14.72
N GLU A 227 -33.65 4.94 15.18
CA GLU A 227 -33.73 6.26 14.54
C GLU A 227 -32.36 6.95 14.66
N MET A 228 -31.56 6.90 13.59
CA MET A 228 -30.22 7.53 13.56
C MET A 228 -30.32 9.03 13.75
N THR A 229 -29.46 9.57 14.59
CA THR A 229 -29.37 11.01 14.84
C THR A 229 -28.87 11.75 13.60
N GLU A 230 -29.20 13.04 13.49
CA GLU A 230 -28.76 13.88 12.34
C GLU A 230 -27.22 14.00 12.24
N GLU A 231 -26.49 13.85 13.36
CA GLU A 231 -25.02 13.78 13.33
C GLU A 231 -24.50 12.47 12.73
N GLU A 232 -25.14 11.33 13.05
CA GLU A 232 -24.77 10.03 12.50
C GLU A 232 -25.03 9.99 11.00
N LYS A 233 -26.18 10.50 10.54
CA LYS A 233 -26.47 10.63 9.10
C LYS A 233 -25.43 11.46 8.38
N LYS A 234 -25.03 12.60 8.95
CA LYS A 234 -24.02 13.48 8.36
C LYS A 234 -22.63 12.84 8.35
N ARG A 235 -22.31 12.02 9.35
CA ARG A 235 -21.05 11.27 9.42
C ARG A 235 -21.01 10.13 8.40
N GLU A 236 -22.13 9.45 8.21
CA GLU A 236 -22.33 8.43 7.19
C GLU A 236 -22.22 9.04 5.78
N GLU A 237 -22.87 10.19 5.55
CA GLU A 237 -22.81 10.92 4.27
C GLU A 237 -21.38 11.39 3.94
N LEU A 238 -20.61 11.82 4.95
CA LEU A 238 -19.20 12.17 4.78
C LEU A 238 -18.32 10.95 4.50
N ARG A 239 -18.61 9.79 5.10
CA ARG A 239 -17.94 8.51 4.80
C ARG A 239 -18.22 8.09 3.37
N GLN A 240 -19.49 8.05 2.98
CA GLN A 240 -19.91 7.68 1.63
C GLN A 240 -19.32 8.63 0.59
N ARG A 241 -19.29 9.94 0.84
CA ARG A 241 -18.62 10.90 -0.05
C ARG A 241 -17.11 10.65 -0.15
N GLY A 242 -16.46 10.23 0.93
CA GLY A 242 -15.04 9.85 0.92
C GLY A 242 -14.79 8.60 0.09
N GLU A 243 -15.65 7.59 0.25
CA GLU A 243 -15.62 6.32 -0.48
C GLU A 243 -15.93 6.52 -1.98
N ASP A 244 -16.94 7.32 -2.30
CA ASP A 244 -17.30 7.70 -3.67
C ASP A 244 -16.19 8.50 -4.34
N SER A 245 -15.54 9.43 -3.63
CA SER A 245 -14.39 10.15 -4.17
C SER A 245 -13.21 9.22 -4.47
N ASN A 246 -13.01 8.18 -3.65
CA ASN A 246 -12.03 7.13 -3.89
C ASN A 246 -12.42 6.26 -5.10
N ARG A 247 -13.71 5.96 -5.27
CA ARG A 247 -14.25 5.16 -6.37
C ARG A 247 -14.25 5.91 -7.71
N GLU A 248 -14.56 7.21 -7.71
CA GLU A 248 -14.50 8.08 -8.88
C GLU A 248 -13.05 8.28 -9.37
N GLN A 249 -12.06 8.28 -8.48
CA GLN A 249 -10.65 8.25 -8.87
C GLN A 249 -10.24 6.93 -9.55
N GLN A 250 -10.89 5.83 -9.20
CA GLN A 250 -10.63 4.51 -9.80
C GLN A 250 -11.39 4.29 -11.12
N GLN A 251 -12.48 5.02 -11.38
CA GLN A 251 -13.39 4.79 -12.52
C GLN A 251 -13.57 6.01 -13.44
N GLY A 252 -12.53 6.83 -13.60
CA GLY A 252 -12.55 7.94 -14.56
C GLY A 252 -12.75 7.47 -16.01
N PRO A 253 -13.63 8.11 -16.81
CA PRO A 253 -13.94 7.69 -18.18
C PRO A 253 -12.76 7.93 -19.12
N GLY A 254 -12.53 6.96 -20.01
CA GLY A 254 -11.41 6.88 -20.94
C GLY A 254 -11.04 8.20 -21.61
N GLY A 255 -9.95 8.80 -21.14
CA GLY A 255 -9.25 9.91 -21.74
C GLY A 255 -7.79 9.55 -21.88
N ASN A 256 -7.30 9.50 -23.13
CA ASN A 256 -5.94 9.14 -23.50
C ASN A 256 -4.94 10.15 -22.86
N GLY A 257 -4.40 9.78 -21.69
CA GLY A 257 -3.51 10.61 -20.87
C GLY A 257 -3.34 10.09 -19.45
N GLY A 258 -3.55 8.79 -19.22
CA GLY A 258 -3.55 8.20 -17.89
C GLY A 258 -2.16 8.15 -17.28
N ARG A 259 -1.89 9.00 -16.27
CA ARG A 259 -1.07 8.51 -15.17
C ARG A 259 -1.91 7.46 -14.47
N THR A 260 -1.64 6.19 -14.74
CA THR A 260 -2.06 5.10 -13.86
C THR A 260 -1.62 5.49 -12.45
N THR A 261 -2.57 5.78 -11.56
CA THR A 261 -2.26 5.94 -10.15
C THR A 261 -1.61 4.64 -9.70
N PRO A 262 -0.40 4.68 -9.14
CA PRO A 262 0.27 3.45 -8.70
C PRO A 262 -0.56 2.72 -7.66
N ASP A 263 -0.62 1.39 -7.73
CA ASP A 263 -1.27 0.56 -6.72
C ASP A 263 -0.66 0.87 -5.34
N LYS A 264 -1.50 1.36 -4.42
CA LYS A 264 -1.15 1.56 -3.01
C LYS A 264 -1.84 0.47 -2.19
N PRO A 265 -1.11 -0.49 -1.61
CA PRO A 265 -1.71 -1.52 -0.76
C PRO A 265 -2.04 -1.04 0.67
N TRP A 266 -1.79 0.23 1.01
CA TRP A 266 -2.01 0.81 2.34
C TRP A 266 -2.93 2.03 2.30
#